data_AF-V9KCI4-F1
#
_entry.id   AF-V9KCI4-F1
#
_cell.length_a   1.000
_cell.length_b   1.000
_cell.length_c   1.000
_cell.angle_alpha   90.00
_cell.angle_beta   90.00
_cell.angle_gamma   90.00
#
_symmetry.space_group_name_H-M   'P 1'
#
loop_
_entity.id
_entity.type
_entity.pdbx_description
1 polymer ?
#
loop_
_entity_poly.entity_id
_entity_poly.type
_entity_poly.pdbx_seq_one_letter_code
_entity_poly.pdbx_strand_id
1 'polypeptide(L)'
;MASHATSRTISKDDVNYKLHFRMINEQQVEDITIDFFYKPHTITLLTFTIVSLMYFAFTRDDTGPEDNIWKGVLSVLFFFLIISVLAFPNGPFTRPHPAIWRMVFGLSVLYFLFLVFLLFLNLEQVKSVMYWLDPNLRYATRESDVMEYAVNCHVITWERIVSHFDVFAFGHFWGWAMKALLIRSYGLCWTISITWELTELFFMHLLPNFAECWWDQIILDILLCNGGGIWLGMVVCHFLEMRTYHWGSFKAIHTTSGKLKRAVLQFTPASWTYVRWFDPKSSFQRVAGIYLFLIIWQLTELNTFFLKHIFVFQACHPLSYGRILFIGVITAPTVRQYYAYLTDTQCKRVGTQCWVFGAIAFLEAIVCIKFGQDLFSKTVGLYVILWLVCMALITFLCLYGMVWYAEYYGQRYKTFSECEDSINSPDSSPIHSEIFAKGEGSSAASLHLTSTDSRVTKRRKGSGKTKVSNGLGRKISK
;
A
#
# COMPACT_ATOMS: atom_id res chain seq x y z
N MET A 1 -31.81 -44.98 -11.67
CA MET A 1 -31.07 -44.04 -12.53
C MET A 1 -30.14 -43.23 -11.64
N ALA A 2 -28.86 -43.59 -11.61
CA ALA A 2 -27.84 -42.88 -10.82
C ALA A 2 -27.38 -41.64 -11.60
N SER A 3 -27.40 -40.47 -10.95
CA SER A 3 -26.86 -39.23 -11.51
C SER A 3 -25.33 -39.31 -11.54
N HIS A 4 -24.76 -39.25 -12.74
CA HIS A 4 -23.33 -39.08 -12.91
C HIS A 4 -22.90 -37.72 -12.33
N ALA A 5 -22.22 -37.75 -11.18
CA ALA A 5 -21.44 -36.62 -10.70
C ALA A 5 -20.22 -36.47 -11.60
N THR A 6 -20.30 -35.57 -12.58
CA THR A 6 -19.17 -35.21 -13.43
C THR A 6 -18.12 -34.48 -12.58
N SER A 7 -17.07 -35.20 -12.18
CA SER A 7 -15.88 -34.60 -11.59
C SER A 7 -15.23 -33.67 -12.62
N ARG A 8 -15.49 -32.35 -12.52
CA ARG A 8 -14.81 -31.34 -13.34
C ARG A 8 -13.33 -31.33 -12.96
N THR A 9 -12.50 -31.98 -13.77
CA THR A 9 -11.05 -31.83 -13.72
C THR A 9 -10.69 -30.36 -13.96
N ILE A 10 -10.00 -29.78 -13.00
CA ILE A 10 -9.53 -28.38 -13.05
C ILE A 10 -8.60 -28.22 -14.27
N SER A 11 -8.90 -27.26 -15.15
CA SER A 11 -8.05 -26.95 -16.32
C SER A 11 -6.66 -26.49 -15.88
N LYS A 12 -5.62 -26.80 -16.66
CA LYS A 12 -4.23 -26.36 -16.41
C LYS A 12 -4.14 -24.84 -16.24
N ASP A 13 -4.96 -24.09 -16.97
CA ASP A 13 -5.01 -22.62 -16.87
C ASP A 13 -5.55 -22.15 -15.51
N ASP A 14 -6.50 -22.87 -14.92
CA ASP A 14 -7.05 -22.57 -13.59
C ASP A 14 -6.05 -22.90 -12.47
N VAL A 15 -5.24 -23.96 -12.64
CA VAL A 15 -4.14 -24.27 -11.72
C VAL A 15 -3.06 -23.17 -11.76
N ASN A 16 -2.67 -22.74 -12.97
CA ASN A 16 -1.67 -21.70 -13.15
C ASN A 16 -2.16 -20.35 -12.60
N TYR A 17 -3.41 -19.99 -12.87
CA TYR A 17 -4.08 -18.82 -12.30
C TYR A 17 -4.07 -18.85 -10.77
N LYS A 18 -4.50 -19.97 -10.15
CA LYS A 18 -4.52 -20.11 -8.69
C LYS A 18 -3.13 -20.01 -8.07
N LEU A 19 -2.12 -20.61 -8.70
CA LEU A 19 -0.74 -20.53 -8.25
C LEU A 19 -0.22 -19.09 -8.31
N HIS A 20 -0.46 -18.40 -9.43
CA HIS A 20 -0.05 -17.01 -9.63
C HIS A 20 -0.73 -16.05 -8.65
N PHE A 21 -2.04 -16.21 -8.46
CA PHE A 21 -2.80 -15.46 -7.46
C PHE A 21 -2.23 -15.66 -6.05
N ARG A 22 -1.87 -16.90 -5.70
CA ARG A 22 -1.24 -17.23 -4.40
C ARG A 22 0.14 -16.60 -4.26
N MET A 23 0.98 -16.61 -5.30
CA MET A 23 2.30 -16.00 -5.24
C MET A 23 2.26 -14.49 -4.97
N ILE A 24 1.24 -13.80 -5.48
CA ILE A 24 1.08 -12.35 -5.33
C ILE A 24 0.44 -11.98 -4.00
N ASN A 25 -0.61 -12.70 -3.59
CA ASN A 25 -1.42 -12.33 -2.44
C ASN A 25 -1.03 -13.07 -1.15
N GLU A 26 -0.36 -14.23 -1.26
CA GLU A 26 0.06 -15.09 -0.16
C GLU A 26 1.54 -15.48 -0.32
N GLN A 27 2.44 -14.49 -0.20
CA GLN A 27 3.87 -14.70 -0.44
C GLN A 27 4.43 -15.80 0.47
N GLN A 28 5.22 -16.69 -0.14
CA GLN A 28 6.02 -17.67 0.60
C GLN A 28 7.26 -16.97 1.19
N VAL A 29 7.71 -17.46 2.34
CA VAL A 29 8.90 -16.90 3.00
C VAL A 29 10.12 -17.60 2.45
N GLU A 30 10.94 -16.84 1.74
CA GLU A 30 12.27 -17.28 1.31
C GLU A 30 13.27 -17.04 2.44
N ASP A 31 14.32 -17.86 2.52
CA ASP A 31 15.45 -17.73 3.46
C ASP A 31 15.08 -17.73 4.96
N ILE A 32 14.50 -18.85 5.42
CA ILE A 32 14.20 -19.06 6.85
C ILE A 32 15.49 -19.07 7.68
N THR A 33 15.66 -18.08 8.55
CA THR A 33 16.84 -17.96 9.43
C THR A 33 16.75 -18.82 10.69
N ILE A 34 15.54 -19.07 11.18
CA ILE A 34 15.24 -19.89 12.36
C ILE A 34 14.04 -20.81 12.05
N ASP A 35 14.30 -22.04 11.63
CA ASP A 35 13.25 -23.02 11.25
C ASP A 35 12.16 -23.23 12.30
N PHE A 36 12.48 -23.04 13.59
CA PHE A 36 11.53 -23.20 14.69
C PHE A 36 10.32 -22.25 14.58
N PHE A 37 10.51 -21.00 14.14
CA PHE A 37 9.41 -20.03 14.03
C PHE A 37 8.52 -20.25 12.79
N TYR A 38 8.97 -21.08 11.84
CA TYR A 38 8.29 -21.34 10.58
C TYR A 38 7.71 -22.76 10.50
N LYS A 39 8.05 -23.66 11.44
CA LYS A 39 7.39 -24.95 11.59
C LYS A 39 6.08 -24.80 12.38
N PRO A 40 4.93 -25.24 11.84
CA PRO A 40 3.66 -25.11 12.53
C PRO A 40 3.59 -26.09 13.71
N HIS A 41 3.76 -25.57 14.93
CA HIS A 41 3.58 -26.30 16.19
C HIS A 41 2.13 -26.21 16.68
N THR A 42 1.18 -26.59 15.84
CA THR A 42 -0.27 -26.38 16.07
C THR A 42 -0.80 -27.03 17.35
N ILE A 43 -0.40 -28.28 17.62
CA ILE A 43 -0.82 -29.01 18.83
C ILE A 43 -0.24 -28.35 20.08
N THR A 44 1.06 -28.03 20.08
CA THR A 44 1.71 -27.37 21.22
C THR A 44 1.09 -26.01 21.52
N LEU A 45 0.81 -25.23 20.48
CA LEU A 45 0.16 -23.92 20.63
C LEU A 45 -1.28 -24.08 21.13
N LEU A 46 -2.03 -25.08 20.64
CA LEU A 46 -3.38 -25.40 21.12
C LEU A 46 -3.37 -25.80 22.60
N THR A 47 -2.46 -26.69 23.01
CA THR A 47 -2.33 -27.11 24.42
C THR A 47 -1.98 -25.92 25.31
N PHE A 48 -1.00 -25.10 24.90
CA PHE A 48 -0.64 -23.89 25.65
C PHE A 48 -1.81 -22.90 25.73
N THR A 49 -2.55 -22.72 24.64
CA THR A 49 -3.74 -21.87 24.53
C THR A 49 -4.83 -22.32 25.52
N ILE A 50 -5.17 -23.61 25.51
CA ILE A 50 -6.19 -24.18 26.39
C ILE A 50 -5.76 -24.08 27.86
N VAL A 51 -4.51 -24.46 28.19
CA VAL A 51 -4.00 -24.38 29.56
C VAL A 51 -3.96 -22.94 30.05
N SER A 52 -3.56 -21.98 29.21
CA SER A 52 -3.57 -20.56 29.55
C SER A 52 -4.99 -20.06 29.79
N LEU A 53 -5.95 -20.44 28.93
CA LEU A 53 -7.36 -20.09 29.12
C LEU A 53 -7.91 -20.67 30.42
N MET A 54 -7.62 -21.93 30.72
CA MET A 54 -8.02 -22.57 31.98
C MET A 54 -7.41 -21.83 33.18
N TYR A 55 -6.12 -21.50 33.15
CA TYR A 55 -5.48 -20.74 34.22
C TYR A 55 -6.22 -19.41 34.46
N PHE A 56 -6.37 -18.57 33.43
CA PHE A 56 -7.05 -17.28 33.59
C PHE A 56 -8.52 -17.40 33.97
N ALA A 57 -9.22 -18.43 33.53
CA ALA A 57 -10.62 -18.66 33.88
C ALA A 57 -10.82 -19.09 35.34
N PHE A 58 -9.89 -19.85 35.91
CA PHE A 58 -10.04 -20.45 37.24
C PHE A 58 -9.23 -19.77 38.36
N THR A 59 -8.20 -18.97 38.04
CA THR A 59 -7.37 -18.30 39.07
C THR A 59 -7.66 -16.81 39.22
N ARG A 60 -8.53 -16.25 38.40
CA ARG A 60 -8.86 -14.82 38.43
C ARG A 60 -9.96 -14.55 39.45
N ASP A 61 -9.81 -13.45 40.19
CA ASP A 61 -10.90 -12.84 40.95
C ASP A 61 -12.04 -12.39 40.02
N ASP A 62 -13.26 -12.85 40.31
CA ASP A 62 -14.48 -12.62 39.53
C ASP A 62 -15.52 -11.75 40.25
N THR A 63 -15.10 -10.99 41.26
CA THR A 63 -16.00 -10.14 42.06
C THR A 63 -16.60 -8.95 41.31
N GLY A 64 -15.90 -8.38 40.31
CA GLY A 64 -16.33 -7.17 39.59
C GLY A 64 -16.93 -7.45 38.21
N PRO A 65 -18.23 -7.21 37.95
CA PRO A 65 -18.86 -7.57 36.66
C PRO A 65 -18.24 -6.85 35.46
N GLU A 66 -17.90 -5.56 35.59
CA GLU A 66 -17.30 -4.79 34.49
C GLU A 66 -15.87 -5.25 34.18
N ASP A 67 -15.06 -5.47 35.21
CA ASP A 67 -13.70 -6.01 35.06
C ASP A 67 -13.72 -7.43 34.49
N ASN A 68 -14.72 -8.23 34.88
CA ASN A 68 -14.93 -9.56 34.34
C ASN A 68 -15.15 -9.54 32.82
N ILE A 69 -16.03 -8.65 32.36
CA ILE A 69 -16.33 -8.44 30.94
C ILE A 69 -15.09 -7.92 30.21
N TRP A 70 -14.40 -6.91 30.75
CA TRP A 70 -13.19 -6.33 30.14
C TRP A 70 -12.11 -7.40 29.87
N LYS A 71 -11.76 -8.15 30.91
CA LYS A 71 -10.80 -9.25 30.82
C LYS A 71 -11.29 -10.40 29.94
N GLY A 72 -12.61 -10.64 29.87
CA GLY A 72 -13.22 -11.58 28.93
C GLY A 72 -13.02 -11.14 27.47
N VAL A 73 -13.28 -9.87 27.16
CA VAL A 73 -13.02 -9.27 25.84
C VAL A 73 -11.53 -9.37 25.48
N LEU A 74 -10.63 -9.01 26.39
CA LEU A 74 -9.19 -9.15 26.17
C LEU A 74 -8.78 -10.60 25.88
N SER A 75 -9.37 -11.57 26.59
CA SER A 75 -9.11 -12.99 26.35
C SER A 75 -9.59 -13.43 24.96
N VAL A 76 -10.79 -13.02 24.54
CA VAL A 76 -11.31 -13.30 23.20
C VAL A 76 -10.40 -12.69 22.12
N LEU A 77 -9.97 -11.43 22.29
CA LEU A 77 -9.04 -10.78 21.37
C LEU A 77 -7.71 -11.54 21.28
N PHE A 78 -7.13 -11.93 22.41
CA PHE A 78 -5.88 -12.68 22.47
C PHE A 78 -5.97 -14.02 21.72
N PHE A 79 -7.00 -14.83 22.01
CA PHE A 79 -7.18 -16.12 21.34
C PHE A 79 -7.55 -15.98 19.87
N PHE A 80 -8.32 -14.96 19.50
CA PHE A 80 -8.57 -14.65 18.11
C PHE A 80 -7.28 -14.33 17.36
N LEU A 81 -6.34 -13.58 17.96
CA LEU A 81 -5.04 -13.31 17.35
C LEU A 81 -4.20 -14.57 17.19
N ILE A 82 -4.23 -15.50 18.15
CA ILE A 82 -3.58 -16.82 17.99
C ILE A 82 -4.17 -17.58 16.80
N ILE A 83 -5.50 -17.64 16.71
CA ILE A 83 -6.19 -18.28 15.59
C ILE A 83 -5.83 -17.58 14.27
N SER A 84 -5.74 -16.25 14.26
CA SER A 84 -5.36 -15.48 13.07
C SER A 84 -3.98 -15.90 12.54
N VAL A 85 -3.01 -16.11 13.44
CA VAL A 85 -1.66 -16.56 13.08
C VAL A 85 -1.69 -17.97 12.49
N LEU A 86 -2.56 -18.85 12.99
CA LEU A 86 -2.64 -20.25 12.55
C LEU A 86 -3.43 -20.45 11.26
N ALA A 87 -4.59 -19.79 11.15
CA ALA A 87 -5.61 -20.11 10.16
C ALA A 87 -5.64 -19.14 8.98
N PHE A 88 -5.25 -17.87 9.18
CA PHE A 88 -5.34 -16.89 8.09
C PHE A 88 -4.20 -17.05 7.09
N PRO A 89 -4.49 -16.79 5.80
CA PRO A 89 -3.48 -16.91 4.76
C PRO A 89 -2.36 -15.91 4.97
N ASN A 90 -1.20 -16.18 4.37
CA ASN A 90 -0.17 -15.17 4.28
C ASN A 90 -0.69 -13.96 3.49
N GLY A 91 -0.25 -12.77 3.86
CA GLY A 91 -0.49 -11.57 3.08
C GLY A 91 0.57 -11.35 2.00
N PRO A 92 0.54 -10.18 1.33
CA PRO A 92 1.54 -9.80 0.34
C PRO A 92 2.89 -9.43 0.97
N PHE A 93 3.00 -9.45 2.30
CA PHE A 93 4.21 -9.10 3.04
C PHE A 93 4.64 -10.26 3.94
N THR A 94 5.95 -10.49 3.98
CA THR A 94 6.59 -11.56 4.77
C THR A 94 7.44 -11.04 5.92
N ARG A 95 7.70 -9.72 5.98
CA ARG A 95 8.59 -9.08 6.97
C ARG A 95 7.91 -7.98 7.78
N PRO A 96 8.23 -7.81 9.07
CA PRO A 96 9.33 -8.46 9.79
C PRO A 96 9.10 -9.95 10.11
N HIS A 97 7.84 -10.40 10.15
CA HIS A 97 7.46 -11.81 10.19
C HIS A 97 6.04 -12.02 9.61
N PRO A 98 5.71 -13.14 8.95
CA PRO A 98 4.36 -13.37 8.41
C PRO A 98 3.27 -13.39 9.48
N ALA A 99 3.58 -13.90 10.68
CA ALA A 99 2.64 -13.91 11.79
C ALA A 99 2.13 -12.50 12.13
N ILE A 100 2.97 -11.47 12.00
CA ILE A 100 2.57 -10.08 12.23
C ILE A 100 1.51 -9.66 11.22
N TRP A 101 1.69 -9.96 9.94
CA TRP A 101 0.71 -9.62 8.90
C TRP A 101 -0.58 -10.43 9.02
N ARG A 102 -0.51 -11.69 9.47
CA ARG A 102 -1.70 -12.48 9.80
C ARG A 102 -2.47 -11.89 10.98
N MET A 103 -1.77 -11.40 12.01
CA MET A 103 -2.40 -10.65 13.12
C MET A 103 -3.01 -9.33 12.64
N VAL A 104 -2.33 -8.58 11.76
CA VAL A 104 -2.87 -7.34 11.16
C VAL A 104 -4.16 -7.62 10.37
N PHE A 105 -4.18 -8.67 9.56
CA PHE A 105 -5.40 -9.14 8.89
C PHE A 105 -6.48 -9.52 9.91
N GLY A 106 -6.12 -10.23 10.97
CA GLY A 106 -7.05 -10.59 12.05
C GLY A 106 -7.64 -9.39 12.79
N LEU A 107 -6.83 -8.38 13.11
CA LEU A 107 -7.31 -7.13 13.69
C LEU A 107 -8.26 -6.40 12.74
N SER A 108 -8.02 -6.48 11.42
CA SER A 108 -8.94 -5.93 10.40
C SER A 108 -10.30 -6.62 10.47
N VAL A 109 -10.32 -7.96 10.57
CA VAL A 109 -11.56 -8.74 10.71
C VAL A 109 -12.28 -8.41 12.03
N LEU A 110 -11.56 -8.31 13.14
CA LEU A 110 -12.14 -7.92 14.43
C LEU A 110 -12.76 -6.52 14.38
N TYR A 111 -12.07 -5.56 13.75
CA TYR A 111 -12.59 -4.20 13.59
C TYR A 111 -13.84 -4.17 12.70
N PHE A 112 -13.83 -4.93 11.60
CA PHE A 112 -15.00 -5.11 10.76
C PHE A 112 -16.20 -5.66 11.56
N LEU A 113 -16.00 -6.73 12.34
CA LEU A 113 -17.07 -7.32 13.16
C LEU A 113 -17.56 -6.35 14.25
N PHE A 114 -16.65 -5.57 14.83
CA PHE A 114 -16.99 -4.52 15.79
C PHE A 114 -17.86 -3.42 15.17
N LEU A 115 -17.54 -2.98 13.95
CA LEU A 115 -18.37 -2.01 13.21
C LEU A 115 -19.76 -2.59 12.90
N VAL A 116 -19.84 -3.87 12.50
CA VAL A 116 -21.13 -4.56 12.34
C VAL A 116 -21.93 -4.53 13.65
N PHE A 117 -21.29 -4.86 14.78
CA PHE A 117 -21.93 -4.81 16.09
C PHE A 117 -22.41 -3.40 16.45
N LEU A 118 -21.55 -2.38 16.27
CA LEU A 118 -21.91 -0.97 16.49
C LEU A 118 -23.13 -0.55 15.68
N LEU A 119 -23.28 -1.03 14.44
CA LEU A 119 -24.45 -0.74 13.60
C LEU A 119 -25.78 -1.22 14.17
N PHE A 120 -25.81 -2.08 15.19
CA PHE A 120 -27.05 -2.49 15.85
C PHE A 120 -27.31 -1.77 17.18
N LEU A 121 -26.36 -0.97 17.68
CA LEU A 121 -26.55 -0.16 18.89
C LEU A 121 -27.24 1.17 18.59
N ASN A 122 -27.89 1.77 19.59
CA ASN A 122 -28.31 3.17 19.53
C ASN A 122 -27.18 4.11 19.99
N LEU A 123 -27.30 5.42 19.74
CA LEU A 123 -26.23 6.38 20.02
C LEU A 123 -25.87 6.44 21.51
N GLU A 124 -26.85 6.34 22.40
CA GLU A 124 -26.63 6.35 23.86
C GLU A 124 -25.87 5.11 24.33
N GLN A 125 -26.16 3.94 23.76
CA GLN A 125 -25.44 2.70 24.00
C GLN A 125 -24.00 2.79 23.49
N VAL A 126 -23.77 3.36 22.30
CA VAL A 126 -22.41 3.57 21.79
C VAL A 126 -21.63 4.50 22.72
N LYS A 127 -22.22 5.62 23.14
CA LYS A 127 -21.60 6.52 24.13
C LYS A 127 -21.33 5.81 25.45
N SER A 128 -22.24 4.96 25.92
CA SER A 128 -22.03 4.17 27.14
C SER A 128 -20.83 3.22 27.02
N VAL A 129 -20.67 2.55 25.88
CA VAL A 129 -19.48 1.73 25.59
C VAL A 129 -18.22 2.59 25.58
N MET A 130 -18.26 3.77 24.97
CA MET A 130 -17.12 4.69 24.95
C MET A 130 -16.74 5.19 26.35
N TYR A 131 -17.72 5.54 27.18
CA TYR A 131 -17.50 5.98 28.57
C TYR A 131 -17.00 4.87 29.47
N TRP A 132 -17.32 3.62 29.14
CA TRP A 132 -16.75 2.46 29.82
C TRP A 132 -15.29 2.23 29.41
N LEU A 133 -14.93 2.48 28.14
CA LEU A 133 -13.54 2.40 27.66
C LEU A 133 -12.67 3.55 28.20
N ASP A 134 -13.19 4.78 28.20
CA ASP A 134 -12.54 5.95 28.79
C ASP A 134 -13.59 6.87 29.45
N PRO A 135 -13.65 6.90 30.80
CA PRO A 135 -14.59 7.74 31.54
C PRO A 135 -14.46 9.24 31.24
N ASN A 136 -13.29 9.72 30.82
CA ASN A 136 -13.06 11.15 30.54
C ASN A 136 -13.86 11.65 29.34
N LEU A 137 -14.26 10.75 28.44
CA LEU A 137 -15.09 11.10 27.28
C LEU A 137 -16.47 11.66 27.67
N ARG A 138 -16.92 11.48 28.92
CA ARG A 138 -18.15 12.11 29.44
C ARG A 138 -18.08 13.64 29.47
N TYR A 139 -16.87 14.18 29.61
CA TYR A 139 -16.62 15.62 29.71
C TYR A 139 -16.00 16.18 28.43
N ALA A 140 -15.79 15.34 27.41
CA ALA A 140 -15.22 15.76 26.15
C ALA A 140 -16.18 16.71 25.42
N THR A 141 -15.64 17.84 24.98
CA THR A 141 -16.31 18.77 24.09
C THR A 141 -15.86 18.55 22.66
N ARG A 142 -16.73 18.89 21.73
CA ARG A 142 -16.40 18.83 20.31
C ARG A 142 -15.50 20.01 19.96
N GLU A 143 -14.47 19.76 19.18
CA GLU A 143 -13.51 20.81 18.76
C GLU A 143 -14.19 21.96 18.00
N SER A 144 -15.22 21.66 17.21
CA SER A 144 -16.00 22.69 16.49
C SER A 144 -16.74 23.66 17.41
N ASP A 145 -16.95 23.30 18.66
CA ASP A 145 -17.74 24.10 19.61
C ASP A 145 -16.84 25.02 20.45
N VAL A 146 -15.52 24.84 20.40
CA VAL A 146 -14.54 25.56 21.22
C VAL A 146 -13.54 26.36 20.38
N MET A 147 -13.21 25.87 19.17
CA MET A 147 -12.23 26.50 18.28
C MET A 147 -12.92 27.39 17.25
N GLU A 148 -12.26 28.49 16.89
CA GLU A 148 -12.66 29.35 15.79
C GLU A 148 -11.87 28.99 14.52
N TYR A 149 -12.57 28.81 13.41
CA TYR A 149 -12.01 28.34 12.13
C TYR A 149 -12.11 29.45 11.06
N ALA A 150 -11.07 29.59 10.23
CA ALA A 150 -10.96 30.57 9.13
C ALA A 150 -11.26 32.05 9.47
N VAL A 151 -10.92 32.52 10.67
CA VAL A 151 -11.14 33.93 11.06
C VAL A 151 -9.99 34.82 10.58
N ASN A 152 -10.28 36.00 10.00
CA ASN A 152 -9.25 37.00 9.62
C ASN A 152 -8.13 36.50 8.69
N CYS A 153 -8.43 35.67 7.69
CA CYS A 153 -7.43 35.03 6.81
C CYS A 153 -6.58 35.97 5.92
N HIS A 154 -6.82 37.28 5.98
CA HIS A 154 -6.03 38.29 5.28
C HIS A 154 -4.85 38.82 6.12
N VAL A 155 -4.87 38.61 7.44
CA VAL A 155 -3.83 39.09 8.36
C VAL A 155 -2.80 37.97 8.57
N ILE A 156 -1.69 38.05 7.83
CA ILE A 156 -0.60 37.08 7.86
C ILE A 156 0.58 37.70 8.65
N THR A 157 0.69 37.37 9.93
CA THR A 157 1.83 37.75 10.79
C THR A 157 2.72 36.54 11.07
N TRP A 158 3.98 36.79 11.47
CA TRP A 158 4.90 35.71 11.80
C TRP A 158 4.43 34.89 13.00
N GLU A 159 3.90 35.52 14.06
CA GLU A 159 3.39 34.76 15.21
C GLU A 159 2.26 33.82 14.80
N ARG A 160 1.41 34.27 13.86
CA ARG A 160 0.31 33.47 13.35
C ARG A 160 0.80 32.30 12.49
N ILE A 161 1.77 32.50 11.61
CA ILE A 161 2.33 31.38 10.85
C ILE A 161 2.92 30.33 11.82
N VAL A 162 3.67 30.76 12.83
CA VAL A 162 4.29 29.85 13.81
C VAL A 162 3.22 29.13 14.66
N SER A 163 2.10 29.77 14.97
CA SER A 163 1.01 29.11 15.73
C SER A 163 0.31 28.00 14.93
N HIS A 164 0.33 28.06 13.60
CA HIS A 164 -0.21 27.01 12.72
C HIS A 164 0.78 25.85 12.47
N PHE A 165 2.05 25.96 12.89
CA PHE A 165 2.99 24.83 12.92
C PHE A 165 2.76 23.94 14.16
N ASP A 166 1.58 23.32 14.21
CA ASP A 166 1.14 22.50 15.33
C ASP A 166 1.18 20.99 15.02
N VAL A 167 0.46 20.21 15.81
CA VAL A 167 0.35 18.76 15.64
C VAL A 167 -0.27 18.37 14.29
N PHE A 168 -1.12 19.22 13.71
CA PHE A 168 -1.74 18.98 12.40
C PHE A 168 -0.72 19.18 11.28
N ALA A 169 0.08 20.25 11.31
CA ALA A 169 1.18 20.45 10.36
C ALA A 169 2.19 19.28 10.38
N PHE A 170 2.54 18.79 11.58
CA PHE A 170 3.39 17.61 11.71
C PHE A 170 2.70 16.33 11.19
N GLY A 171 1.40 16.18 11.48
CA GLY A 171 0.56 15.09 11.01
C GLY A 171 0.45 15.07 9.47
N HIS A 172 0.32 16.24 8.84
CA HIS A 172 0.32 16.41 7.40
C HIS A 172 1.67 15.97 6.83
N PHE A 173 2.78 16.54 7.29
CA PHE A 173 4.10 16.19 6.79
C PHE A 173 4.43 14.69 6.90
N TRP A 174 4.31 14.13 8.10
CA TRP A 174 4.67 12.71 8.32
C TRP A 174 3.64 11.76 7.74
N GLY A 175 2.36 12.15 7.77
CA GLY A 175 1.28 11.44 7.11
C GLY A 175 1.57 11.30 5.63
N TRP A 176 1.86 12.40 4.94
CA TRP A 176 2.18 12.41 3.50
C TRP A 176 3.45 11.64 3.16
N ALA A 177 4.47 11.68 4.02
CA ALA A 177 5.64 10.81 3.87
C ALA A 177 5.24 9.32 3.89
N MET A 178 4.39 8.91 4.82
CA MET A 178 3.89 7.53 4.88
C MET A 178 2.99 7.19 3.68
N LYS A 179 2.06 8.08 3.28
CA LYS A 179 1.21 7.88 2.10
C LYS A 179 2.05 7.67 0.84
N ALA A 180 3.10 8.48 0.66
CA ALA A 180 4.03 8.35 -0.46
C ALA A 180 4.81 7.02 -0.45
N LEU A 181 5.19 6.49 0.72
CA LEU A 181 5.81 5.16 0.83
C LEU A 181 4.87 4.01 0.40
N LEU A 182 3.57 4.17 0.62
CA LEU A 182 2.55 3.18 0.26
C LEU A 182 2.19 3.25 -1.23
N ILE A 183 1.95 4.45 -1.75
CA ILE A 183 1.48 4.67 -3.13
C ILE A 183 2.65 4.66 -4.11
N ARG A 184 3.80 5.22 -3.75
CA ARG A 184 5.03 5.26 -4.56
C ARG A 184 4.84 5.90 -5.93
N SER A 185 4.07 6.98 -5.99
CA SER A 185 3.85 7.76 -7.21
C SER A 185 3.63 9.23 -6.90
N TYR A 186 4.49 10.10 -7.44
CA TYR A 186 4.33 11.55 -7.31
C TYR A 186 2.97 12.01 -7.82
N GLY A 187 2.57 11.62 -9.03
CA GLY A 187 1.33 12.09 -9.65
C GLY A 187 0.09 11.75 -8.82
N LEU A 188 -0.02 10.49 -8.36
CA LEU A 188 -1.15 10.09 -7.51
C LEU A 188 -1.10 10.75 -6.13
N CYS A 189 0.06 10.88 -5.49
CA CYS A 189 0.16 11.53 -4.18
C CYS A 189 -0.24 12.99 -4.25
N TRP A 190 0.27 13.74 -5.23
CA TRP A 190 -0.14 15.13 -5.45
C TRP A 190 -1.62 15.27 -5.77
N THR A 191 -2.18 14.33 -6.56
CA THR A 191 -3.62 14.32 -6.84
C THR A 191 -4.42 14.16 -5.57
N ILE A 192 -4.09 13.16 -4.73
CA ILE A 192 -4.77 12.95 -3.45
C ILE A 192 -4.61 14.18 -2.56
N SER A 193 -3.44 14.82 -2.54
CA SER A 193 -3.19 15.99 -1.70
C SER A 193 -4.07 17.17 -2.10
N ILE A 194 -4.09 17.52 -3.38
CA ILE A 194 -4.90 18.62 -3.88
C ILE A 194 -6.39 18.31 -3.70
N THR A 195 -6.78 17.06 -3.97
CA THR A 195 -8.17 16.65 -3.83
C THR A 195 -8.64 16.52 -2.38
N TRP A 196 -7.73 16.33 -1.42
CA TRP A 196 -8.01 16.37 0.02
C TRP A 196 -8.45 17.78 0.44
N GLU A 197 -7.65 18.80 0.17
CA GLU A 197 -8.04 20.20 0.46
C GLU A 197 -9.36 20.58 -0.23
N LEU A 198 -9.57 20.11 -1.46
CA LEU A 198 -10.84 20.34 -2.16
C LEU A 198 -12.01 19.63 -1.48
N THR A 199 -11.78 18.42 -0.94
CA THR A 199 -12.79 17.67 -0.18
C THR A 199 -13.18 18.47 1.07
N GLU A 200 -12.21 19.04 1.78
CA GLU A 200 -12.46 19.90 2.94
C GLU A 200 -13.33 21.11 2.57
N LEU A 201 -13.02 21.80 1.48
CA LEU A 201 -13.84 22.92 0.97
C LEU A 201 -15.29 22.50 0.64
N PHE A 202 -15.50 21.34 0.03
CA PHE A 202 -16.86 20.86 -0.27
C PHE A 202 -17.64 20.47 0.98
N PHE A 203 -16.97 19.96 2.02
CA PHE A 203 -17.60 19.44 3.24
C PHE A 203 -17.52 20.39 4.44
N MET A 204 -16.94 21.59 4.32
CA MET A 204 -16.85 22.57 5.41
C MET A 204 -18.23 22.99 5.97
N HIS A 205 -19.27 22.92 5.15
CA HIS A 205 -20.65 23.18 5.57
C HIS A 205 -21.18 22.15 6.59
N LEU A 206 -20.62 20.94 6.60
CA LEU A 206 -20.91 19.92 7.60
C LEU A 206 -19.92 20.01 8.77
N LEU A 207 -18.63 20.11 8.46
CA LEU A 207 -17.56 20.12 9.45
C LEU A 207 -16.87 21.48 9.48
N PRO A 208 -17.15 22.34 10.49
CA PRO A 208 -16.49 23.65 10.61
C PRO A 208 -14.97 23.55 10.70
N ASN A 209 -14.46 22.42 11.18
CA ASN A 209 -13.03 22.15 11.29
C ASN A 209 -12.29 22.16 9.94
N PHE A 210 -13.00 22.01 8.82
CA PHE A 210 -12.43 22.09 7.46
C PHE A 210 -12.35 23.51 6.92
N ALA A 211 -12.91 24.49 7.63
CA ALA A 211 -12.79 25.88 7.23
C ALA A 211 -11.42 26.42 7.66
N GLU A 212 -10.45 26.38 6.76
CA GLU A 212 -9.12 26.90 7.01
C GLU A 212 -8.83 28.13 6.16
N CYS A 213 -7.75 28.84 6.46
CA CYS A 213 -7.37 30.00 5.67
C CYS A 213 -6.79 29.57 4.32
N TRP A 214 -7.02 30.35 3.27
CA TRP A 214 -6.53 30.04 1.92
C TRP A 214 -5.01 29.81 1.87
N TRP A 215 -4.24 30.55 2.67
CA TRP A 215 -2.78 30.43 2.73
C TRP A 215 -2.35 29.21 3.54
N ASP A 216 -3.17 28.75 4.48
CA ASP A 216 -2.96 27.52 5.24
C ASP A 216 -3.08 26.34 4.27
N GLN A 217 -4.25 26.19 3.65
CA GLN A 217 -4.56 25.12 2.69
C GLN A 217 -3.56 25.07 1.51
N ILE A 218 -3.28 26.21 0.87
CA ILE A 218 -2.44 26.23 -0.33
C ILE A 218 -0.96 26.17 0.02
N ILE A 219 -0.50 27.03 0.92
CA ILE A 219 0.94 27.20 1.16
C ILE A 219 1.41 26.21 2.21
N LEU A 220 0.78 26.20 3.39
CA LEU A 220 1.22 25.36 4.49
C LEU A 220 0.92 23.88 4.20
N ASP A 221 -0.31 23.54 3.86
CA ASP A 221 -0.71 22.15 3.65
C ASP A 221 -0.22 21.60 2.32
N ILE A 222 -0.77 22.04 1.18
CA ILE A 222 -0.42 21.46 -0.13
C ILE A 222 1.08 21.56 -0.42
N LEU A 223 1.67 22.75 -0.31
CA LEU A 223 3.02 22.98 -0.83
C LEU A 223 4.11 22.57 0.17
N LEU A 224 4.00 22.96 1.44
CA LEU A 224 5.06 22.75 2.43
C LEU A 224 4.95 21.40 3.13
N CYS A 225 3.86 21.15 3.85
CA CYS A 225 3.69 19.94 4.66
C CYS A 225 3.48 18.72 3.76
N ASN A 226 2.45 18.74 2.91
CA ASN A 226 2.09 17.63 2.04
C ASN A 226 3.19 17.42 0.98
N GLY A 227 3.58 18.49 0.28
CA GLY A 227 4.65 18.46 -0.73
C GLY A 227 6.00 17.99 -0.17
N GLY A 228 6.40 18.50 1.01
CA GLY A 228 7.61 18.08 1.71
C GLY A 228 7.56 16.62 2.16
N GLY A 229 6.43 16.18 2.68
CA GLY A 229 6.18 14.78 3.05
C GLY A 229 6.27 13.85 1.84
N ILE A 230 5.60 14.19 0.74
CA ILE A 230 5.65 13.44 -0.52
C ILE A 230 7.10 13.33 -1.01
N TRP A 231 7.85 14.43 -1.03
CA TRP A 231 9.25 14.42 -1.42
C TRP A 231 10.08 13.48 -0.55
N LEU A 232 9.96 13.58 0.78
CA LEU A 232 10.68 12.72 1.72
C LEU A 232 10.34 11.24 1.48
N GLY A 233 9.05 10.91 1.39
CA GLY A 233 8.61 9.53 1.16
C GLY A 233 9.13 8.96 -0.16
N MET A 234 9.14 9.76 -1.23
CA MET A 234 9.69 9.34 -2.52
C MET A 234 11.22 9.21 -2.53
N VAL A 235 11.95 10.05 -1.79
CA VAL A 235 13.40 9.90 -1.59
C VAL A 235 13.69 8.58 -0.87
N VAL A 236 12.93 8.24 0.16
CA VAL A 236 13.05 6.96 0.87
C VAL A 236 12.71 5.79 -0.08
N CYS A 237 11.66 5.91 -0.90
CA CYS A 237 11.35 4.91 -1.94
C CYS A 237 12.55 4.68 -2.85
N HIS A 238 13.13 5.74 -3.41
CA HIS A 238 14.26 5.65 -4.32
C HIS A 238 15.50 5.02 -3.65
N PHE A 239 15.77 5.40 -2.40
CA PHE A 239 16.84 4.79 -1.60
C PHE A 239 16.62 3.28 -1.38
N LEU A 240 15.38 2.85 -1.16
CA LEU A 240 15.02 1.44 -1.01
C LEU A 240 15.02 0.67 -2.33
N GLU A 241 14.73 1.31 -3.47
CA GLU A 241 14.79 0.73 -4.82
C GLU A 241 16.23 0.42 -5.26
N MET A 242 17.18 1.30 -4.93
CA MET A 242 18.60 1.11 -5.29
C MET A 242 19.31 0.02 -4.47
N ARG A 243 18.65 -0.56 -3.46
CA ARG A 243 19.24 -1.59 -2.58
C ARG A 243 19.02 -2.99 -3.14
N THR A 244 20.09 -3.76 -3.27
CA THR A 244 20.00 -5.21 -3.48
C THR A 244 19.78 -5.91 -2.13
N TYR A 245 18.67 -6.64 -2.03
CA TYR A 245 18.28 -7.33 -0.81
C TYR A 245 18.78 -8.79 -0.85
N HIS A 246 19.98 -9.03 -0.33
CA HIS A 246 20.51 -10.39 -0.13
C HIS A 246 20.35 -10.81 1.33
N TRP A 247 19.46 -11.76 1.59
CA TRP A 247 19.08 -12.15 2.95
C TRP A 247 19.88 -13.35 3.46
N GLY A 248 21.15 -13.12 3.81
CA GLY A 248 21.98 -14.15 4.45
C GLY A 248 21.40 -14.65 5.79
N SER A 249 21.63 -15.94 6.09
CA SER A 249 21.20 -16.56 7.34
C SER A 249 21.90 -15.94 8.56
N PHE A 250 21.16 -15.77 9.66
CA PHE A 250 21.70 -15.26 10.93
C PHE A 250 22.85 -16.14 11.46
N LYS A 251 22.86 -17.42 11.11
CA LYS A 251 23.91 -18.40 11.44
C LYS A 251 25.21 -18.21 10.66
N ALA A 252 25.15 -17.57 9.49
CA ALA A 252 26.32 -17.31 8.64
C ALA A 252 27.10 -16.05 9.05
N ILE A 253 26.58 -15.25 10.00
CA ILE A 253 27.20 -14.01 10.44
C ILE A 253 27.90 -14.22 11.78
N HIS A 254 29.22 -14.12 11.81
CA HIS A 254 30.02 -14.40 13.01
C HIS A 254 30.18 -13.19 13.95
N THR A 255 30.05 -11.95 13.46
CA THR A 255 30.26 -10.73 14.25
C THR A 255 28.99 -10.24 14.95
N THR A 256 29.11 -9.70 16.17
CA THR A 256 28.00 -9.12 16.94
C THR A 256 27.40 -7.90 16.24
N SER A 257 28.24 -7.01 15.69
CA SER A 257 27.80 -5.86 14.87
C SER A 257 27.05 -6.32 13.61
N GLY A 258 27.50 -7.39 12.95
CA GLY A 258 26.82 -7.97 11.79
C GLY A 258 25.46 -8.57 12.15
N LYS A 259 25.35 -9.25 13.29
CA LYS A 259 24.08 -9.79 13.81
C LYS A 259 23.10 -8.67 14.17
N LEU A 260 23.58 -7.59 14.81
CA LEU A 260 22.76 -6.41 15.11
C LEU A 260 22.27 -5.73 13.82
N LYS A 261 23.16 -5.53 12.84
CA LYS A 261 22.80 -5.00 11.53
C LYS A 261 21.75 -5.88 10.83
N ARG A 262 21.90 -7.21 10.88
CA ARG A 262 20.93 -8.15 10.30
C ARG A 262 19.57 -8.13 11.01
N ALA A 263 19.56 -7.92 12.33
CA ALA A 263 18.35 -7.76 13.13
C ALA A 263 17.61 -6.46 12.77
N VAL A 264 18.31 -5.34 12.64
CA VAL A 264 17.72 -4.06 12.19
C VAL A 264 17.19 -4.17 10.77
N LEU A 265 17.93 -4.81 9.86
CA LEU A 265 17.49 -5.05 8.48
C LEU A 265 16.30 -6.03 8.39
N GLN A 266 15.91 -6.72 9.46
CA GLN A 266 14.69 -7.55 9.45
C GLN A 266 13.41 -6.70 9.32
N PHE A 267 13.47 -5.45 9.78
CA PHE A 267 12.38 -4.49 9.67
C PHE A 267 12.32 -3.77 8.32
N THR A 268 13.33 -3.99 7.46
CA THR A 268 13.29 -3.51 6.08
C THR A 268 12.53 -4.49 5.16
N PRO A 269 11.90 -3.97 4.10
CA PRO A 269 11.11 -4.78 3.15
C PRO A 269 11.94 -5.92 2.55
N ALA A 270 11.31 -7.08 2.28
CA ALA A 270 12.00 -8.23 1.69
C ALA A 270 12.49 -7.95 0.25
N SER A 271 11.69 -7.20 -0.49
CA SER A 271 11.98 -6.68 -1.81
C SER A 271 11.28 -5.34 -1.95
N TRP A 272 11.85 -4.43 -2.73
CA TRP A 272 11.22 -3.14 -3.00
C TRP A 272 11.07 -2.95 -4.51
N THR A 273 9.83 -3.02 -4.99
CA THR A 273 9.49 -2.93 -6.41
C THR A 273 9.04 -1.52 -6.77
N TYR A 274 9.57 -0.99 -7.87
CA TYR A 274 9.05 0.21 -8.51
C TYR A 274 7.59 0.01 -8.93
N VAL A 275 6.73 0.96 -8.61
CA VAL A 275 5.28 0.85 -8.82
C VAL A 275 4.87 1.77 -9.97
N ARG A 276 4.39 1.17 -11.05
CA ARG A 276 3.86 1.91 -12.19
C ARG A 276 2.34 1.82 -12.20
N TRP A 277 1.65 2.87 -11.76
CA TRP A 277 0.19 2.90 -11.67
C TRP A 277 -0.51 3.08 -13.01
N PHE A 278 0.08 3.87 -13.91
CA PHE A 278 -0.52 4.21 -15.18
C PHE A 278 0.52 4.22 -16.31
N ASP A 279 0.06 3.89 -17.50
CA ASP A 279 0.82 3.78 -18.75
C ASP A 279 -0.01 4.38 -19.89
N PRO A 280 0.62 4.98 -20.92
CA PRO A 280 -0.10 5.48 -22.11
C PRO A 280 -0.97 4.42 -22.79
N LYS A 281 -0.58 3.14 -22.71
CA LYS A 281 -1.32 2.00 -23.26
C LYS A 281 -2.29 1.34 -22.27
N SER A 282 -2.59 1.98 -21.14
CA SER A 282 -3.48 1.43 -20.12
C SER A 282 -4.91 1.34 -20.61
N SER A 283 -5.61 0.28 -20.20
CA SER A 283 -7.03 0.12 -20.49
C SER A 283 -7.88 1.14 -19.74
N PHE A 284 -9.08 1.41 -20.25
CA PHE A 284 -10.08 2.21 -19.55
C PHE A 284 -10.43 1.64 -18.16
N GLN A 285 -10.43 0.30 -18.01
CA GLN A 285 -10.61 -0.36 -16.72
C GLN A 285 -9.54 0.05 -15.70
N ARG A 286 -8.29 0.23 -16.13
CA ARG A 286 -7.20 0.69 -15.26
C ARG A 286 -7.43 2.14 -14.80
N VAL A 287 -7.90 3.01 -15.70
CA VAL A 287 -8.28 4.40 -15.35
C VAL A 287 -9.42 4.41 -14.32
N ALA A 288 -10.49 3.66 -14.59
CA ALA A 288 -11.63 3.55 -13.68
C ALA A 288 -11.22 3.00 -12.31
N GLY A 289 -10.29 2.04 -12.28
CA GLY A 289 -9.75 1.52 -11.02
C GLY A 289 -8.86 2.51 -10.27
N ILE A 290 -8.10 3.38 -10.95
CA ILE A 290 -7.39 4.49 -10.28
C ILE A 290 -8.40 5.48 -9.69
N TYR A 291 -9.46 5.80 -10.43
CA TYR A 291 -10.51 6.69 -9.92
C TYR A 291 -11.21 6.11 -8.69
N LEU A 292 -11.56 4.82 -8.72
CA LEU A 292 -12.12 4.12 -7.56
C LEU A 292 -11.16 4.13 -6.37
N PHE A 293 -9.86 3.93 -6.60
CA PHE A 293 -8.83 4.01 -5.56
C PHE A 293 -8.84 5.37 -4.86
N LEU A 294 -8.88 6.46 -5.63
CA LEU A 294 -8.90 7.82 -5.09
C LEU A 294 -10.19 8.10 -4.32
N ILE A 295 -11.36 7.68 -4.81
CA ILE A 295 -12.62 7.86 -4.07
C ILE A 295 -12.58 7.12 -2.73
N ILE A 296 -12.18 5.85 -2.73
CA ILE A 296 -12.10 5.05 -1.49
C ILE A 296 -11.07 5.65 -0.54
N TRP A 297 -9.97 6.17 -1.06
CA TRP A 297 -8.98 6.89 -0.27
C TRP A 297 -9.61 8.09 0.45
N GLN A 298 -10.27 8.99 -0.30
CA GLN A 298 -10.94 10.15 0.29
C GLN A 298 -12.01 9.76 1.31
N LEU A 299 -12.79 8.71 1.00
CA LEU A 299 -13.81 8.19 1.91
C LEU A 299 -13.19 7.77 3.25
N THR A 300 -12.06 7.06 3.23
CA THR A 300 -11.40 6.60 4.48
C THR A 300 -10.86 7.74 5.32
N GLU A 301 -10.33 8.78 4.68
CA GLU A 301 -9.86 9.98 5.37
C GLU A 301 -11.05 10.75 5.95
N LEU A 302 -12.09 10.97 5.16
CA LEU A 302 -13.31 11.68 5.57
C LEU A 302 -14.02 10.97 6.73
N ASN A 303 -14.08 9.64 6.72
CA ASN A 303 -14.59 8.84 7.85
C ASN A 303 -13.84 9.16 9.15
N THR A 304 -12.54 9.42 9.10
CA THR A 304 -11.73 9.75 10.29
C THR A 304 -12.27 11.02 10.97
N PHE A 305 -12.55 12.05 10.17
CA PHE A 305 -13.06 13.32 10.68
C PHE A 305 -14.52 13.22 11.14
N PHE A 306 -15.37 12.51 10.40
CA PHE A 306 -16.75 12.30 10.81
C PHE A 306 -16.87 11.49 12.10
N LEU A 307 -16.09 10.41 12.25
CA LEU A 307 -16.13 9.58 13.46
C LEU A 307 -15.79 10.40 14.71
N LYS A 308 -14.72 11.23 14.67
CA LYS A 308 -14.37 12.08 15.81
C LYS A 308 -15.45 13.11 16.13
N HIS A 309 -16.07 13.69 15.11
CA HIS A 309 -17.09 14.72 15.27
C HIS A 309 -18.41 14.16 15.83
N ILE A 310 -18.84 12.99 15.33
CA ILE A 310 -20.10 12.34 15.70
C ILE A 310 -20.00 11.74 17.10
N PHE A 311 -18.90 11.04 17.39
CA PHE A 311 -18.69 10.38 18.68
C PHE A 311 -18.03 11.26 19.74
N VAL A 312 -17.71 12.52 19.39
CA VAL A 312 -17.24 13.56 20.31
C VAL A 312 -15.98 13.15 21.08
N PHE A 313 -14.86 13.06 20.34
CA PHE A 313 -13.53 12.96 20.93
C PHE A 313 -12.55 13.87 20.19
N GLN A 314 -11.52 14.35 20.89
CA GLN A 314 -10.54 15.29 20.35
C GLN A 314 -9.54 14.59 19.40
N ALA A 315 -8.92 15.35 18.51
CA ALA A 315 -7.91 14.88 17.56
C ALA A 315 -6.68 14.28 18.25
N CYS A 316 -6.31 14.82 19.41
CA CYS A 316 -5.21 14.33 20.23
C CYS A 316 -5.57 13.08 21.06
N HIS A 317 -6.83 12.65 21.07
CA HIS A 317 -7.29 11.51 21.86
C HIS A 317 -6.73 10.18 21.30
N PRO A 318 -6.41 9.17 22.15
CA PRO A 318 -5.95 7.85 21.72
C PRO A 318 -6.81 7.14 20.66
N LEU A 319 -8.13 7.35 20.70
CA LEU A 319 -9.03 6.81 19.67
C LEU A 319 -8.76 7.39 18.28
N SER A 320 -8.34 8.65 18.19
CA SER A 320 -8.04 9.33 16.93
C SER A 320 -6.73 8.83 16.33
N TYR A 321 -5.60 9.08 17.01
CA TYR A 321 -4.28 8.69 16.48
C TYR A 321 -4.10 7.17 16.43
N GLY A 322 -4.69 6.43 17.37
CA GLY A 322 -4.67 4.96 17.39
C GLY A 322 -5.40 4.37 16.19
N ARG A 323 -6.57 4.93 15.83
CA ARG A 323 -7.27 4.54 14.60
C ARG A 323 -6.48 4.91 13.36
N ILE A 324 -5.92 6.12 13.27
CA ILE A 324 -5.10 6.55 12.11
C ILE A 324 -3.92 5.59 11.91
N LEU A 325 -3.20 5.26 12.98
CA LEU A 325 -2.10 4.29 12.93
C LEU A 325 -2.58 2.92 12.49
N PHE A 326 -3.69 2.43 13.05
CA PHE A 326 -4.28 1.15 12.70
C PHE A 326 -4.67 1.08 11.21
N ILE A 327 -5.44 2.07 10.73
CA ILE A 327 -5.83 2.22 9.32
C ILE A 327 -4.57 2.29 8.44
N GLY A 328 -3.57 3.08 8.82
CA GLY A 328 -2.29 3.18 8.09
C GLY A 328 -1.58 1.83 7.92
N VAL A 329 -1.54 1.00 8.98
CA VAL A 329 -0.92 -0.34 8.93
C VAL A 329 -1.69 -1.29 8.02
N ILE A 330 -3.02 -1.31 8.08
CA ILE A 330 -3.85 -2.20 7.24
C ILE A 330 -3.92 -1.75 5.77
N THR A 331 -3.69 -0.46 5.51
CA THR A 331 -3.64 0.12 4.15
C THR A 331 -2.43 -0.40 3.38
N ALA A 332 -1.28 -0.64 4.02
CA ALA A 332 -0.07 -1.09 3.34
C ALA A 332 -0.27 -2.39 2.51
N PRO A 333 -0.75 -3.51 3.10
CA PRO A 333 -1.06 -4.71 2.32
C PRO A 333 -2.25 -4.51 1.37
N THR A 334 -3.22 -3.67 1.72
CA THR A 334 -4.37 -3.34 0.88
C THR A 334 -3.95 -2.70 -0.45
N VAL A 335 -3.15 -1.64 -0.40
CA VAL A 335 -2.65 -0.92 -1.58
C VAL A 335 -1.85 -1.88 -2.46
N ARG A 336 -1.01 -2.76 -1.87
CA ARG A 336 -0.24 -3.75 -2.64
C ARG A 336 -1.13 -4.75 -3.38
N GLN A 337 -2.16 -5.26 -2.72
CA GLN A 337 -3.13 -6.19 -3.32
C GLN A 337 -3.99 -5.51 -4.38
N TYR A 338 -4.43 -4.27 -4.13
CA TYR A 338 -5.19 -3.49 -5.10
C TYR A 338 -4.38 -3.15 -6.34
N TYR A 339 -3.13 -2.72 -6.15
CA TYR A 339 -2.19 -2.48 -7.24
C TYR A 339 -2.01 -3.71 -8.12
N ALA A 340 -1.83 -4.89 -7.51
CA ALA A 340 -1.69 -6.13 -8.25
C ALA A 340 -2.98 -6.50 -9.01
N TYR A 341 -4.15 -6.37 -8.38
CA TYR A 341 -5.44 -6.57 -9.04
C TYR A 341 -5.63 -5.65 -10.25
N LEU A 342 -5.16 -4.41 -10.16
CA LEU A 342 -5.36 -3.41 -11.21
C LEU A 342 -4.37 -3.53 -12.38
N THR A 343 -3.13 -3.97 -12.11
CA THR A 343 -2.05 -3.96 -13.10
C THR A 343 -1.71 -5.32 -13.68
N ASP A 344 -2.03 -6.39 -12.95
CA ASP A 344 -1.72 -7.76 -13.37
C ASP A 344 -2.91 -8.39 -14.08
N THR A 345 -2.76 -8.68 -15.37
CA THR A 345 -3.81 -9.28 -16.20
C THR A 345 -4.20 -10.69 -15.78
N GLN A 346 -3.33 -11.37 -15.02
CA GLN A 346 -3.60 -12.69 -14.45
C GLN A 346 -4.32 -12.60 -13.09
N CYS A 347 -4.42 -11.42 -12.47
CA CYS A 347 -5.09 -11.25 -11.19
C CYS A 347 -6.54 -10.79 -11.37
N LYS A 348 -7.49 -11.74 -11.40
CA LYS A 348 -8.92 -11.44 -11.63
C LYS A 348 -9.74 -11.26 -10.35
N ARG A 349 -9.12 -11.41 -9.19
CA ARG A 349 -9.78 -11.34 -7.89
C ARG A 349 -9.07 -10.34 -6.99
N VAL A 350 -9.84 -9.58 -6.21
CA VAL A 350 -9.30 -8.68 -5.19
C VAL A 350 -8.73 -9.50 -4.03
N GLY A 351 -7.55 -9.12 -3.54
CA GLY A 351 -6.93 -9.75 -2.38
C GLY A 351 -7.78 -9.63 -1.12
N THR A 352 -7.63 -10.57 -0.19
CA THR A 352 -8.48 -10.69 1.01
C THR A 352 -8.43 -9.45 1.90
N GLN A 353 -7.24 -8.90 2.14
CA GLN A 353 -7.05 -7.71 2.98
C GLN A 353 -7.66 -6.47 2.33
N CYS A 354 -7.46 -6.30 1.01
CA CYS A 354 -8.09 -5.22 0.26
C CYS A 354 -9.62 -5.30 0.28
N TRP A 355 -10.19 -6.52 0.21
CA TRP A 355 -11.63 -6.70 0.31
C TRP A 355 -12.14 -6.32 1.70
N VAL A 356 -11.49 -6.80 2.78
CA VAL A 356 -11.87 -6.47 4.16
C VAL A 356 -11.74 -4.97 4.42
N PHE A 357 -10.67 -4.34 3.93
CA PHE A 357 -10.49 -2.89 4.04
C PHE A 357 -11.60 -2.11 3.34
N GLY A 358 -11.98 -2.50 2.12
CA GLY A 358 -13.12 -1.90 1.43
C GLY A 358 -14.41 -2.03 2.25
N ALA A 359 -14.68 -3.21 2.82
CA ALA A 359 -15.83 -3.43 3.69
C ALA A 359 -15.79 -2.53 4.95
N ILE A 360 -14.63 -2.37 5.59
CA ILE A 360 -14.43 -1.45 6.72
C ILE A 360 -14.73 0.00 6.30
N ALA A 361 -14.17 0.48 5.19
CA ALA A 361 -14.36 1.85 4.72
C ALA A 361 -15.84 2.18 4.49
N PHE A 362 -16.59 1.26 3.87
CA PHE A 362 -18.03 1.43 3.69
C PHE A 362 -18.82 1.28 5.00
N LEU A 363 -18.47 0.34 5.88
CA LEU A 363 -19.15 0.20 7.16
C LEU A 363 -18.96 1.44 8.04
N GLU A 364 -17.77 2.00 8.10
CA GLU A 364 -17.52 3.26 8.80
C GLU A 364 -18.37 4.39 8.23
N ALA A 365 -18.48 4.49 6.90
CA ALA A 365 -19.35 5.49 6.28
C ALA A 365 -20.82 5.30 6.68
N ILE A 366 -21.30 4.04 6.73
CA ILE A 366 -22.66 3.71 7.19
C ILE A 366 -22.83 4.06 8.68
N VAL A 367 -21.82 3.77 9.52
CA VAL A 367 -21.81 4.14 10.95
C VAL A 367 -21.91 5.66 11.08
N CYS A 368 -21.11 6.42 10.33
CA CYS A 368 -21.18 7.88 10.30
C CYS A 368 -22.56 8.36 9.90
N ILE A 369 -23.14 7.85 8.82
CA ILE A 369 -24.48 8.25 8.34
C ILE A 369 -25.56 7.93 9.37
N LYS A 370 -25.51 6.73 9.97
CA LYS A 370 -26.50 6.27 10.96
C LYS A 370 -26.47 7.12 12.22
N PHE A 371 -25.30 7.39 12.79
CA PHE A 371 -25.18 8.08 14.06
C PHE A 371 -25.07 9.60 13.93
N GLY A 372 -24.79 10.10 12.71
CA GLY A 372 -24.70 11.50 12.36
C GLY A 372 -25.92 12.02 11.59
N GLN A 373 -27.12 11.46 11.76
CA GLN A 373 -28.31 11.86 10.99
C GLN A 373 -28.57 13.37 11.02
N ASP A 374 -28.44 14.00 12.18
CA ASP A 374 -28.62 15.46 12.32
C ASP A 374 -27.58 16.25 11.52
N LEU A 375 -26.34 15.75 11.47
CA LEU A 375 -25.27 16.34 10.68
C LEU A 375 -25.54 16.18 9.18
N PHE A 376 -25.78 14.95 8.73
CA PHE A 376 -25.99 14.65 7.32
C PHE A 376 -27.33 15.18 6.78
N SER A 377 -28.30 15.51 7.63
CA SER A 377 -29.53 16.21 7.22
C SER A 377 -29.25 17.60 6.59
N LYS A 378 -28.10 18.20 6.91
CA LYS A 378 -27.63 19.48 6.37
C LYS A 378 -26.85 19.32 5.07
N THR A 379 -26.67 18.11 4.57
CA THR A 379 -25.86 17.83 3.38
C THR A 379 -26.50 18.44 2.14
N VAL A 380 -25.74 19.27 1.44
CA VAL A 380 -26.16 19.82 0.15
C VAL A 380 -25.76 18.82 -0.94
N GLY A 381 -26.72 18.06 -1.47
CA GLY A 381 -26.46 17.02 -2.49
C GLY A 381 -25.73 17.53 -3.74
N LEU A 382 -25.94 18.78 -4.13
CA LEU A 382 -25.22 19.42 -5.23
C LEU A 382 -23.70 19.47 -4.95
N TYR A 383 -23.28 19.76 -3.73
CA TYR A 383 -21.86 19.79 -3.37
C TYR A 383 -21.23 18.41 -3.45
N VAL A 384 -21.96 17.34 -3.10
CA VAL A 384 -21.47 15.97 -3.25
C VAL A 384 -21.29 15.59 -4.72
N ILE A 385 -22.23 15.97 -5.60
CA ILE A 385 -22.11 15.72 -7.04
C ILE A 385 -20.95 16.51 -7.63
N LEU A 386 -20.84 17.80 -7.31
CA LEU A 386 -19.75 18.65 -7.77
C LEU A 386 -18.39 18.14 -7.28
N TRP A 387 -18.31 17.69 -6.02
CA TRP A 387 -17.12 17.06 -5.45
C TRP A 387 -16.70 15.84 -6.29
N LEU A 388 -17.61 14.89 -6.56
CA LEU A 388 -17.30 13.73 -7.40
C LEU A 388 -16.86 14.12 -8.83
N VAL A 389 -17.50 15.11 -9.44
CA VAL A 389 -17.11 15.60 -10.76
C VAL A 389 -15.72 16.23 -10.72
N CYS A 390 -15.43 17.08 -9.74
CA CYS A 390 -14.10 17.68 -9.58
C CYS A 390 -13.02 16.63 -9.32
N MET A 391 -13.30 15.62 -8.49
CA MET A 391 -12.42 14.48 -8.27
C MET A 391 -12.08 13.79 -9.59
N ALA A 392 -13.09 13.50 -10.42
CA ALA A 392 -12.90 12.85 -11.71
C ALA A 392 -12.06 13.70 -12.67
N LEU A 393 -12.36 15.00 -12.76
CA LEU A 393 -11.65 15.93 -13.63
C LEU A 393 -10.18 16.10 -13.23
N ILE A 394 -9.89 16.35 -11.95
CA ILE A 394 -8.51 16.51 -11.46
C ILE A 394 -7.71 15.22 -11.66
N THR A 395 -8.33 14.06 -11.37
CA THR A 395 -7.71 12.76 -11.63
C THR A 395 -7.38 12.60 -13.10
N PHE A 396 -8.34 12.87 -14.00
CA PHE A 396 -8.14 12.77 -15.43
C PHE A 396 -7.01 13.68 -15.93
N LEU A 397 -6.97 14.94 -15.47
CA LEU A 397 -5.91 15.89 -15.79
C LEU A 397 -4.54 15.40 -15.30
N CYS A 398 -4.45 14.82 -14.11
CA CYS A 398 -3.21 14.23 -13.61
C CYS A 398 -2.77 13.04 -14.47
N LEU A 399 -3.68 12.10 -14.76
CA LEU A 399 -3.37 10.94 -15.60
C LEU A 399 -2.89 11.37 -16.99
N TYR A 400 -3.55 12.36 -17.58
CA TYR A 400 -3.15 12.97 -18.85
C TYR A 400 -1.75 13.59 -18.75
N GLY A 401 -1.50 14.41 -17.72
CA GLY A 401 -0.19 15.02 -17.45
C GLY A 401 0.92 13.98 -17.27
N MET A 402 0.65 12.86 -16.59
CA MET A 402 1.59 11.75 -16.44
C MET A 402 1.92 11.06 -17.77
N VAL A 403 0.92 10.87 -18.64
CA VAL A 403 1.13 10.31 -19.99
C VAL A 403 1.94 11.27 -20.84
N TRP A 404 1.55 12.54 -20.88
CA TRP A 404 2.25 13.58 -21.62
C TRP A 404 3.71 13.72 -21.18
N TYR A 405 3.96 13.72 -19.86
CA TYR A 405 5.30 13.75 -19.31
C TYR A 405 6.14 12.53 -19.73
N ALA A 406 5.54 11.34 -19.67
CA ALA A 406 6.22 10.10 -20.05
C ALA A 406 6.54 10.04 -21.56
N GLU A 407 5.67 10.55 -22.42
CA GLU A 407 5.89 10.62 -23.86
C GLU A 407 6.97 11.66 -24.21
N TYR A 408 6.89 12.86 -23.64
CA TYR A 408 7.82 13.95 -23.93
C TYR A 408 9.25 13.67 -23.45
N TYR A 409 9.42 13.24 -22.20
CA TYR A 409 10.75 12.92 -21.67
C TYR A 409 11.26 11.57 -22.16
N GLY A 410 10.37 10.60 -22.40
CA GLY A 410 10.72 9.32 -23.02
C GLY A 410 11.22 9.46 -24.45
N GLN A 411 10.63 10.37 -25.24
CA GLN A 411 11.16 10.75 -26.56
C GLN A 411 12.50 11.46 -26.43
N ARG A 412 12.63 12.43 -25.52
CA ARG A 412 13.89 13.18 -25.35
C ARG A 412 15.08 12.26 -25.01
N TYR A 413 14.89 11.26 -24.16
CA TYR A 413 15.96 10.30 -23.84
C TYR A 413 16.30 9.39 -25.03
N LYS A 414 15.30 8.95 -25.81
CA LYS A 414 15.54 8.20 -27.05
C LYS A 414 16.30 9.03 -28.08
N THR A 415 15.93 10.30 -28.27
CA THR A 415 16.61 11.22 -29.18
C THR A 415 18.04 11.51 -28.72
N PHE A 416 18.30 11.64 -27.42
CA PHE A 416 19.66 11.80 -26.90
C PHE A 416 20.51 10.52 -27.06
N SER A 417 19.94 9.34 -26.81
CA SER A 417 20.62 8.05 -27.04
C SER A 417 20.92 7.82 -28.53
N GLU A 418 19.97 8.14 -29.42
CA GLU A 418 20.17 8.08 -30.88
C GLU A 418 21.23 9.10 -31.34
N CYS A 419 21.31 10.28 -30.72
CA CYS A 419 22.38 11.26 -30.93
C CYS A 419 23.75 10.78 -30.41
N GLU A 420 23.83 10.14 -29.24
CA GLU A 420 25.09 9.59 -28.73
C GLU A 420 25.60 8.40 -29.56
N ASP A 421 24.69 7.54 -30.03
CA ASP A 421 25.03 6.42 -30.92
C ASP A 421 25.48 6.91 -32.31
N SER A 422 24.98 8.07 -32.77
CA SER A 422 25.44 8.70 -34.02
C SER A 422 26.71 9.54 -33.87
N ILE A 423 27.09 9.95 -32.65
CA ILE A 423 28.37 10.63 -32.37
C ILE A 423 29.52 9.61 -32.15
N ASN A 424 29.21 8.39 -31.70
CA ASN A 424 30.20 7.34 -31.46
C ASN A 424 30.56 6.48 -32.68
N SER A 425 30.07 6.83 -33.88
CA SER A 425 30.45 6.18 -35.14
C SER A 425 31.35 7.09 -35.98
N PRO A 426 32.69 6.96 -35.92
CA PRO A 426 33.53 7.42 -37.00
C PRO A 426 33.54 6.36 -38.12
N ASP A 427 33.43 6.85 -39.35
CA ASP A 427 33.61 6.13 -40.62
C ASP A 427 32.49 5.22 -41.14
N SER A 428 31.62 5.80 -41.97
CA SER A 428 31.47 5.31 -43.35
C SER A 428 30.85 6.39 -44.24
N SER A 429 31.58 6.75 -45.30
CA SER A 429 31.25 7.78 -46.30
C SER A 429 29.98 7.45 -47.11
N PRO A 430 29.28 8.45 -47.68
CA PRO A 430 28.09 8.24 -48.49
C PRO A 430 28.48 7.88 -49.94
N ILE A 431 27.92 6.80 -50.48
CA ILE A 431 27.93 6.54 -51.92
C ILE A 431 26.50 6.65 -52.46
N HIS A 432 26.35 7.65 -53.33
CA HIS A 432 25.24 7.90 -54.22
C HIS A 432 24.97 6.70 -55.15
N SER A 433 23.69 6.34 -55.31
CA SER A 433 23.14 5.98 -56.62
C SER A 433 21.61 6.07 -56.58
N GLU A 434 21.09 7.19 -57.08
CA GLU A 434 19.73 7.25 -57.64
C GLU A 434 19.66 6.36 -58.89
N ILE A 435 18.49 5.78 -59.19
CA ILE A 435 17.86 5.74 -60.54
C ILE A 435 16.49 5.03 -60.45
N PHE A 436 15.45 5.82 -60.74
CA PHE A 436 14.18 5.54 -61.43
C PHE A 436 13.10 4.57 -60.89
N ALA A 437 12.01 5.19 -60.44
CA ALA A 437 10.66 5.24 -61.06
C ALA A 437 9.72 4.00 -61.08
N LYS A 438 8.52 4.27 -60.54
CA LYS A 438 7.14 3.88 -60.98
C LYS A 438 6.84 2.42 -61.35
N GLY A 439 5.77 1.88 -60.76
CA GLY A 439 5.01 0.78 -61.36
C GLY A 439 4.04 0.11 -60.41
N GLU A 440 2.85 -0.19 -60.91
CA GLU A 440 1.64 -0.64 -60.21
C GLU A 440 1.62 -2.12 -59.83
N GLY A 441 0.65 -2.50 -58.99
CA GLY A 441 -0.28 -3.58 -59.33
C GLY A 441 0.13 -5.03 -59.06
N SER A 442 -0.54 -5.60 -58.05
CA SER A 442 -1.13 -6.95 -58.02
C SER A 442 -0.46 -8.09 -58.79
N SER A 443 -0.06 -9.15 -58.09
CA SER A 443 -0.61 -10.51 -58.29
C SER A 443 -0.02 -11.56 -57.35
N ALA A 444 -0.90 -12.42 -56.86
CA ALA A 444 -0.59 -13.63 -56.12
C ALA A 444 -0.04 -14.72 -57.07
N ALA A 445 0.94 -15.50 -56.60
CA ALA A 445 1.17 -16.85 -57.08
C ALA A 445 1.91 -17.68 -56.02
N SER A 446 1.15 -18.59 -55.43
CA SER A 446 1.60 -19.79 -54.73
C SER A 446 2.40 -20.73 -55.65
N LEU A 447 3.48 -21.31 -55.15
CA LEU A 447 3.94 -22.65 -55.56
C LEU A 447 4.85 -23.29 -54.51
N HIS A 448 4.91 -24.60 -54.61
CA HIS A 448 4.96 -25.61 -53.56
C HIS A 448 6.33 -26.36 -53.62
N LEU A 449 6.75 -26.94 -52.49
CA LEU A 449 7.59 -28.16 -52.34
C LEU A 449 9.05 -28.10 -52.89
N THR A 450 10.12 -28.39 -52.14
CA THR A 450 10.45 -29.71 -51.55
C THR A 450 11.77 -29.63 -50.74
N SER A 451 11.93 -30.58 -49.81
CA SER A 451 13.11 -30.83 -48.99
C SER A 451 14.31 -31.39 -49.76
N THR A 452 15.54 -31.06 -49.35
CA THR A 452 16.61 -32.07 -49.22
C THR A 452 17.75 -31.63 -48.28
N ASP A 453 18.23 -32.60 -47.51
CA ASP A 453 19.36 -32.64 -46.58
C ASP A 453 20.68 -32.06 -47.11
N SER A 454 21.48 -31.45 -46.21
CA SER A 454 22.92 -31.74 -46.12
C SER A 454 23.54 -31.23 -44.82
N ARG A 455 24.06 -32.18 -44.03
CA ARG A 455 24.94 -31.99 -42.86
C ARG A 455 26.31 -31.48 -43.32
N VAL A 456 26.85 -30.44 -42.66
CA VAL A 456 28.32 -30.31 -42.47
C VAL A 456 28.63 -29.72 -41.08
N THR A 457 29.23 -30.58 -40.26
CA THR A 457 29.96 -30.29 -39.01
C THR A 457 31.24 -29.49 -39.26
N LYS A 458 31.54 -28.48 -38.42
CA LYS A 458 32.93 -28.01 -38.23
C LYS A 458 33.32 -27.89 -36.76
N ARG A 459 34.21 -28.80 -36.39
CA ARG A 459 34.94 -29.01 -35.13
C ARG A 459 36.14 -28.04 -35.12
N ARG A 460 36.41 -27.33 -34.01
CA ARG A 460 37.71 -26.67 -33.79
C ARG A 460 38.30 -27.14 -32.46
N LYS A 461 39.42 -27.87 -32.56
CA LYS A 461 40.22 -28.44 -31.46
C LYS A 461 40.96 -27.32 -30.71
N GLY A 462 41.01 -27.46 -29.39
CA GLY A 462 42.02 -26.84 -28.53
C GLY A 462 43.20 -27.79 -28.26
N SER A 463 44.38 -27.21 -28.06
CA SER A 463 45.59 -27.72 -27.38
C SER A 463 46.66 -26.62 -27.51
N GLY A 464 47.51 -26.29 -26.53
CA GLY A 464 47.83 -27.00 -25.31
C GLY A 464 48.61 -26.12 -24.32
N LYS A 465 48.73 -26.65 -23.10
CA LYS A 465 49.60 -26.20 -22.02
C LYS A 465 51.04 -26.67 -22.28
N THR A 466 52.02 -25.86 -21.89
CA THR A 466 53.33 -26.39 -21.46
C THR A 466 53.86 -25.57 -20.29
N LYS A 467 54.14 -26.27 -19.19
CA LYS A 467 54.78 -25.80 -17.96
C LYS A 467 56.06 -26.64 -17.85
N VAL A 468 57.23 -26.02 -17.69
CA VAL A 468 58.49 -26.73 -17.39
C VAL A 468 59.19 -26.03 -16.22
N SER A 469 59.78 -26.85 -15.36
CA SER A 469 60.44 -26.56 -14.09
C SER A 469 61.97 -26.57 -14.22
N ASN A 470 62.63 -26.04 -13.17
CA ASN A 470 64.06 -26.08 -12.76
C ASN A 470 64.82 -24.78 -13.07
N GLY A 471 65.62 -24.15 -12.19
CA GLY A 471 66.04 -24.41 -10.81
C GLY A 471 67.17 -23.43 -10.40
N LEU A 472 67.48 -23.39 -9.10
CA LEU A 472 68.70 -22.88 -8.41
C LEU A 472 69.00 -21.37 -8.24
N GLY A 473 69.34 -21.01 -6.98
CA GLY A 473 70.21 -19.88 -6.57
C GLY A 473 69.61 -18.99 -5.47
N ARG A 474 69.87 -19.25 -4.16
CA ARG A 474 70.80 -18.51 -3.26
C ARG A 474 70.70 -16.96 -3.39
N LYS A 475 70.67 -16.10 -2.36
CA LYS A 475 71.05 -16.16 -0.93
C LYS A 475 70.68 -14.78 -0.30
N ILE A 476 70.20 -14.80 0.95
CA ILE A 476 70.68 -14.01 2.11
C ILE A 476 70.46 -12.48 2.20
N SER A 477 69.69 -12.12 3.25
CA SER A 477 69.93 -11.08 4.27
C SER A 477 69.79 -9.61 3.84
N LYS A 478 69.23 -8.71 4.65
CA LYS A 478 69.07 -8.67 6.12
C LYS A 478 67.85 -7.82 6.46
#